data_AF-A0A4Q5ZC06-F1
#
_entry.id   AF-A0A4Q5ZC06-F1
#
_cell.length_a   1.000
_cell.length_b   1.000
_cell.length_c   1.000
_cell.angle_alpha   90.00
_cell.angle_beta   90.00
_cell.angle_gamma   90.00
#
_symmetry.space_group_name_H-M   'P 1'
#
loop_
_entity.id
_entity.type
_entity.pdbx_description
1 polymer ?
#
loop_
_entity_poly.entity_id
_entity_poly.type
_entity_poly.pdbx_seq_one_letter_code
_entity_poly.pdbx_strand_id
1 'polypeptide(L)'
;SGRTGMGMARTATNLQAIASKENLVIVYPNGYQNFWNECRRYSTAAANTENINEQAFFEGMIEYFQSRHKIDAKKVFAAGMSGGGHMAYKLGLTMPDRFHAIGSIIANLPDSASMDCVASGKPLPVIIINGTDDQTNPYNGGEMFVNNSSFGVVLSTEKSFAYWSGLAGYKGSPKKKLLPDTDKADKKRIESYTFSSKGKPEVTLLKVVGGHHDYPGDIDVFVYTWEFFKRSLKGK
;
A
#
# COMPACT_ATOMS: atom_id res chain seq x y z
N SER A 1 -2.21 -2.96 8.87
CA SER A 1 -0.98 -3.71 9.16
C SER A 1 -1.29 -5.21 9.03
N GLY A 2 -0.33 -6.10 9.30
CA GLY A 2 -0.57 -7.56 9.41
C GLY A 2 -1.34 -7.99 10.65
N ARG A 3 -1.45 -7.11 11.66
CA ARG A 3 -1.95 -7.46 13.01
C ARG A 3 -3.48 -7.32 13.11
N THR A 4 -3.96 -6.76 14.21
CA THR A 4 -5.38 -6.59 14.46
C THR A 4 -5.94 -5.33 13.78
N GLY A 5 -7.16 -5.45 13.27
CA GLY A 5 -7.95 -4.37 12.72
C GLY A 5 -8.23 -3.27 13.74
N MET A 6 -8.53 -3.64 15.00
CA MET A 6 -8.67 -2.66 16.09
C MET A 6 -7.40 -1.84 16.33
N GLY A 7 -6.23 -2.47 16.22
CA GLY A 7 -4.95 -1.78 16.32
C GLY A 7 -4.79 -0.73 15.22
N MET A 8 -5.17 -1.08 13.98
CA MET A 8 -5.20 -0.11 12.88
C MET A 8 -6.24 0.99 13.06
N ALA A 9 -7.44 0.64 13.54
CA ALA A 9 -8.48 1.63 13.76
C ALA A 9 -8.03 2.74 14.73
N ARG A 10 -7.21 2.41 15.73
CA ARG A 10 -6.67 3.39 16.69
C ARG A 10 -5.67 4.38 16.10
N THR A 11 -5.04 4.07 14.96
CA THR A 11 -4.05 4.95 14.31
C THR A 11 -4.65 5.78 13.16
N ALA A 12 -5.84 5.44 12.69
CA ALA A 12 -6.52 6.08 11.56
C ALA A 12 -7.71 6.96 12.01
N THR A 13 -7.62 7.60 13.17
CA THR A 13 -8.73 8.37 13.79
C THR A 13 -9.17 9.56 12.92
N ASN A 14 -8.23 10.27 12.29
CA ASN A 14 -8.57 11.39 11.40
C ASN A 14 -9.31 10.93 10.14
N LEU A 15 -8.93 9.77 9.57
CA LEU A 15 -9.66 9.18 8.45
C LEU A 15 -11.07 8.76 8.88
N GLN A 16 -11.24 8.22 10.08
CA GLN A 16 -12.56 7.90 10.63
C GLN A 16 -13.41 9.15 10.86
N ALA A 17 -12.80 10.25 11.33
CA ALA A 17 -13.49 11.52 11.57
C ALA A 17 -14.09 12.12 10.28
N ILE A 18 -13.48 11.87 9.12
CA ILE A 18 -14.00 12.34 7.83
C ILE A 18 -14.92 11.33 7.13
N ALA A 19 -15.06 10.10 7.64
CA ALA A 19 -15.73 9.00 6.96
C ALA A 19 -17.19 9.33 6.57
N SER A 20 -17.97 9.88 7.51
CA SER A 20 -19.38 10.24 7.24
C SER A 20 -19.50 11.36 6.21
N LYS A 21 -18.62 12.37 6.26
CA LYS A 21 -18.61 13.50 5.32
C LYS A 21 -18.23 13.04 3.91
N GLU A 22 -17.30 12.09 3.81
CA GLU A 22 -16.79 11.55 2.55
C GLU A 22 -17.58 10.32 2.08
N ASN A 23 -18.64 9.93 2.80
CA ASN A 23 -19.49 8.75 2.54
C ASN A 23 -18.70 7.44 2.41
N LEU A 24 -17.84 7.17 3.40
CA LEU A 24 -16.95 6.01 3.43
C LEU A 24 -17.46 4.91 4.34
N VAL A 25 -17.35 3.68 3.85
CA VAL A 25 -17.30 2.48 4.70
C VAL A 25 -15.83 2.12 4.87
N ILE A 26 -15.32 2.21 6.09
CA ILE A 26 -13.93 1.85 6.40
C ILE A 26 -13.91 0.52 7.12
N VAL A 27 -13.11 -0.42 6.61
CA VAL A 27 -13.00 -1.78 7.14
C VAL A 27 -11.58 -2.05 7.57
N TYR A 28 -11.42 -2.57 8.79
CA TYR A 28 -10.12 -2.96 9.35
C TYR A 28 -10.14 -4.47 9.64
N PRO A 29 -9.76 -5.33 8.68
CA PRO A 29 -9.73 -6.76 8.91
C PRO A 29 -8.51 -7.16 9.77
N ASN A 30 -8.62 -8.29 10.46
CA ASN A 30 -7.50 -8.92 11.19
C ASN A 30 -6.72 -9.83 10.24
N GLY A 31 -5.39 -9.81 10.32
CA GLY A 31 -4.55 -10.83 9.68
C GLY A 31 -4.62 -12.17 10.41
N TYR A 32 -4.45 -13.27 9.67
CA TYR A 32 -4.40 -14.61 10.23
C TYR A 32 -3.17 -14.78 11.12
N GLN A 33 -3.39 -15.09 12.40
CA GLN A 33 -2.35 -15.14 13.43
C GLN A 33 -1.44 -13.89 13.46
N ASN A 34 -2.00 -12.70 13.16
CA ASN A 34 -1.30 -11.42 13.04
C ASN A 34 -0.36 -11.28 11.83
N PHE A 35 -0.58 -12.05 10.77
CA PHE A 35 0.12 -11.93 9.50
C PHE A 35 -0.85 -12.01 8.30
N TRP A 36 -0.38 -11.56 7.15
CA TRP A 36 -1.01 -11.82 5.86
C TRP A 36 -0.09 -12.71 5.02
N ASN A 37 -0.66 -13.52 4.12
CA ASN A 37 0.12 -14.23 3.11
C ASN A 37 0.52 -13.23 2.01
N GLU A 38 1.73 -12.69 2.05
CA GLU A 38 2.13 -11.45 1.35
C GLU A 38 2.92 -11.64 0.03
N CYS A 39 2.67 -12.73 -0.70
CA CYS A 39 3.41 -13.06 -1.93
C CYS A 39 4.93 -13.24 -1.71
N ARG A 40 5.34 -13.71 -0.52
CA ARG A 40 6.74 -13.87 -0.12
C ARG A 40 7.01 -15.31 0.28
N ARG A 41 7.53 -16.10 -0.65
CA ARG A 41 7.73 -17.55 -0.47
C ARG A 41 8.66 -17.93 0.67
N TYR A 42 9.62 -17.05 1.00
CA TYR A 42 10.59 -17.27 2.07
C TYR A 42 10.17 -16.66 3.41
N SER A 43 8.96 -16.08 3.50
CA SER A 43 8.47 -15.55 4.76
C SER A 43 8.09 -16.67 5.71
N THR A 44 8.55 -16.57 6.96
CA THR A 44 8.24 -17.50 8.05
C THR A 44 6.91 -17.21 8.75
N ALA A 45 6.15 -16.23 8.28
CA ALA A 45 4.84 -15.88 8.81
C ALA A 45 3.84 -17.04 8.64
N ALA A 46 3.03 -17.30 9.67
CA ALA A 46 2.04 -18.38 9.65
C ALA A 46 1.10 -18.31 8.43
N ALA A 47 0.68 -17.10 8.04
CA ALA A 47 -0.18 -16.92 6.88
C ALA A 47 0.49 -17.36 5.56
N ASN A 48 1.80 -17.14 5.42
CA ASN A 48 2.58 -17.59 4.26
C ASN A 48 2.80 -19.11 4.30
N THR A 49 3.25 -19.66 5.43
CA THR A 49 3.60 -21.09 5.55
C THR A 49 2.38 -22.00 5.48
N GLU A 50 1.23 -21.56 5.98
CA GLU A 50 -0.06 -22.27 5.87
C GLU A 50 -0.80 -21.94 4.56
N ASN A 51 -0.22 -21.10 3.70
CA ASN A 51 -0.78 -20.67 2.42
C ASN A 51 -2.22 -20.16 2.51
N ILE A 52 -2.47 -19.21 3.42
CA ILE A 52 -3.78 -18.61 3.62
C ILE A 52 -4.25 -17.91 2.33
N ASN A 53 -5.49 -18.21 1.93
CA ASN A 53 -6.09 -17.66 0.73
C ASN A 53 -6.70 -16.28 0.99
N GLU A 54 -5.84 -15.25 0.95
CA GLU A 54 -6.25 -13.87 1.14
C GLU A 54 -7.22 -13.40 0.07
N GLN A 55 -7.06 -13.87 -1.17
CA GLN A 55 -7.94 -13.47 -2.27
C GLN A 55 -9.40 -13.85 -1.98
N ALA A 56 -9.63 -15.08 -1.50
CA ALA A 56 -10.97 -15.52 -1.10
C ALA A 56 -11.52 -14.70 0.09
N PHE A 57 -10.67 -14.34 1.06
CA PHE A 57 -11.08 -13.54 2.21
C PHE A 57 -11.51 -12.12 1.81
N PHE A 58 -10.70 -11.43 0.99
CA PHE A 58 -11.04 -10.08 0.54
C PHE A 58 -12.19 -10.07 -0.46
N GLU A 59 -12.32 -11.09 -1.32
CA GLU A 59 -13.47 -11.27 -2.21
C GLU A 59 -14.78 -11.36 -1.41
N GLY A 60 -14.84 -12.30 -0.45
CA GLY A 60 -16.03 -12.49 0.39
C GLY A 60 -16.35 -11.28 1.25
N MET A 61 -15.34 -10.52 1.69
CA MET A 61 -15.54 -9.26 2.40
C MET A 61 -16.21 -8.20 1.50
N ILE A 62 -15.74 -8.04 0.27
CA ILE A 62 -16.34 -7.11 -0.69
C ILE A 62 -17.80 -7.50 -0.97
N GLU A 63 -18.06 -8.78 -1.20
CA GLU A 63 -19.43 -9.30 -1.44
C GLU A 63 -20.34 -9.08 -0.22
N TYR A 64 -19.82 -9.29 1.00
CA TYR A 64 -20.55 -9.01 2.23
C TYR A 64 -20.97 -7.54 2.32
N PHE A 65 -20.04 -6.60 2.12
CA PHE A 65 -20.36 -5.18 2.18
C PHE A 65 -21.23 -4.72 1.01
N GLN A 66 -21.09 -5.32 -0.16
CA GLN A 66 -21.96 -5.02 -1.31
C GLN A 66 -23.40 -5.46 -1.03
N SER A 67 -23.59 -6.66 -0.48
CA SER A 67 -24.92 -7.18 -0.18
C SER A 67 -25.61 -6.44 0.97
N ARG A 68 -24.89 -6.16 2.06
CA ARG A 68 -25.42 -5.58 3.31
C ARG A 68 -25.43 -4.06 3.36
N HIS A 69 -24.42 -3.41 2.78
CA HIS A 69 -24.22 -1.97 2.88
C HIS A 69 -24.31 -1.25 1.52
N LYS A 70 -24.55 -1.99 0.43
CA LYS A 70 -24.74 -1.45 -0.93
C LYS A 70 -23.57 -0.58 -1.39
N ILE A 71 -22.34 -0.95 -0.99
CA ILE A 71 -21.13 -0.28 -1.48
C ILE A 71 -21.04 -0.40 -3.01
N ASP A 72 -20.45 0.60 -3.65
CA ASP A 72 -20.14 0.57 -5.08
C ASP A 72 -18.90 -0.31 -5.30
N ALA A 73 -19.08 -1.49 -5.89
CA ALA A 73 -17.99 -2.44 -6.15
C ALA A 73 -16.90 -1.87 -7.09
N LYS A 74 -17.17 -0.77 -7.81
CA LYS A 74 -16.16 -0.07 -8.62
C LYS A 74 -15.34 0.96 -7.84
N LYS A 75 -15.67 1.18 -6.56
CA LYS A 75 -15.01 2.16 -5.66
C LYS A 75 -14.49 1.48 -4.40
N VAL A 76 -13.88 0.31 -4.59
CA VAL A 76 -13.19 -0.43 -3.52
C VAL A 76 -11.71 -0.09 -3.58
N PHE A 77 -11.12 0.19 -2.41
CA PHE A 77 -9.72 0.59 -2.27
C PHE A 77 -9.07 -0.23 -1.16
N ALA A 78 -7.76 -0.44 -1.24
CA ALA A 78 -6.99 -1.08 -0.17
C ALA A 78 -5.74 -0.27 0.16
N ALA A 79 -5.50 -0.04 1.45
CA ALA A 79 -4.26 0.57 1.91
C ALA A 79 -3.78 -0.08 3.20
N GLY A 80 -2.47 -0.09 3.41
CA GLY A 80 -1.91 -0.59 4.65
C GLY A 80 -0.44 -0.23 4.85
N MET A 81 0.00 -0.37 6.10
CA MET A 81 1.40 -0.22 6.52
C MET A 81 2.12 -1.56 6.60
N SER A 82 3.41 -1.58 6.27
CA SER A 82 4.32 -2.72 6.48
C SER A 82 3.71 -3.99 5.88
N GLY A 83 3.42 -5.04 6.66
CA GLY A 83 2.68 -6.21 6.16
C GLY A 83 1.34 -5.87 5.47
N GLY A 84 0.60 -4.90 5.98
CA GLY A 84 -0.60 -4.40 5.30
C GLY A 84 -0.31 -3.69 3.96
N GLY A 85 0.87 -3.09 3.79
CA GLY A 85 1.32 -2.51 2.52
C GLY A 85 1.69 -3.59 1.51
N HIS A 86 2.35 -4.65 1.96
CA HIS A 86 2.56 -5.86 1.16
C HIS A 86 1.24 -6.53 0.76
N MET A 87 0.27 -6.59 1.67
CA MET A 87 -1.07 -7.10 1.34
C MET A 87 -1.77 -6.21 0.30
N ALA A 88 -1.63 -4.88 0.39
CA ALA A 88 -2.13 -3.97 -0.65
C ALA A 88 -1.49 -4.27 -2.03
N TYR A 89 -0.19 -4.54 -2.08
CA TYR A 89 0.45 -5.01 -3.31
C TYR A 89 -0.09 -6.36 -3.78
N LYS A 90 -0.24 -7.36 -2.90
CA LYS A 90 -0.83 -8.66 -3.28
C LYS A 90 -2.20 -8.48 -3.92
N LEU A 91 -3.06 -7.63 -3.35
CA LEU A 91 -4.39 -7.34 -3.91
C LEU A 91 -4.27 -6.68 -5.30
N GLY A 92 -3.39 -5.71 -5.48
CA GLY A 92 -3.15 -5.10 -6.79
C GLY A 92 -2.58 -6.08 -7.82
N LEU A 93 -1.73 -7.02 -7.39
CA LEU A 93 -1.12 -8.03 -8.27
C LEU A 93 -2.12 -9.10 -8.69
N THR A 94 -2.94 -9.58 -7.74
CA THR A 94 -3.76 -10.80 -7.92
C THR A 94 -5.25 -10.52 -8.14
N MET A 95 -5.75 -9.36 -7.74
CA MET A 95 -7.17 -8.97 -7.83
C MET A 95 -7.36 -7.54 -8.38
N PRO A 96 -6.64 -7.12 -9.45
CA PRO A 96 -6.69 -5.73 -9.95
C PRO A 96 -8.09 -5.27 -10.39
N ASP A 97 -8.98 -6.20 -10.78
CA ASP A 97 -10.34 -5.85 -11.21
C ASP A 97 -11.29 -5.58 -10.03
N ARG A 98 -10.90 -5.96 -8.81
CA ARG A 98 -11.69 -5.78 -7.58
C ARG A 98 -11.34 -4.52 -6.80
N PHE A 99 -10.21 -3.89 -7.10
CA PHE A 99 -9.73 -2.69 -6.42
C PHE A 99 -9.51 -1.57 -7.44
N HIS A 100 -10.15 -0.42 -7.22
CA HIS A 100 -9.95 0.75 -8.08
C HIS A 100 -8.57 1.37 -7.86
N ALA A 101 -8.01 1.35 -6.65
CA ALA A 101 -6.65 1.81 -6.37
C ALA A 101 -6.10 1.17 -5.08
N ILE A 102 -4.76 1.16 -4.95
CA ILE A 102 -4.08 0.65 -3.76
C ILE A 102 -3.07 1.66 -3.17
N GLY A 103 -2.83 1.57 -1.86
CA GLY A 103 -1.85 2.37 -1.13
C GLY A 103 -0.91 1.50 -0.30
N SER A 104 0.38 1.48 -0.66
CA SER A 104 1.42 0.79 0.11
C SER A 104 2.21 1.79 0.94
N ILE A 105 2.22 1.57 2.26
CA ILE A 105 2.96 2.42 3.21
C ILE A 105 4.05 1.55 3.85
N ILE A 106 5.29 2.03 3.84
CA ILE A 106 6.50 1.38 4.39
C ILE A 106 6.65 -0.08 3.94
N ALA A 107 6.44 -0.31 2.64
CA ALA A 107 6.57 -1.62 2.03
C ALA A 107 6.96 -1.53 0.55
N ASN A 108 7.85 -2.43 0.15
CA ASN A 108 8.29 -2.65 -1.23
C ASN A 108 7.74 -3.96 -1.80
N LEU A 109 7.65 -4.05 -3.12
CA LEU A 109 7.31 -5.32 -3.77
C LEU A 109 8.36 -6.38 -3.45
N PRO A 110 7.99 -7.65 -3.28
CA PRO A 110 8.97 -8.73 -3.21
C PRO A 110 9.75 -8.84 -4.52
N ASP A 111 11.00 -9.25 -4.43
CA ASP A 111 11.82 -9.49 -5.62
C ASP A 111 11.37 -10.74 -6.37
N SER A 112 11.93 -10.98 -7.57
CA SER A 112 11.52 -12.13 -8.40
C SER A 112 11.81 -13.48 -7.75
N ALA A 113 12.84 -13.58 -6.91
CA ALA A 113 13.16 -14.80 -6.18
C ALA A 113 12.17 -15.05 -5.04
N SER A 114 11.67 -14.00 -4.40
CA SER A 114 10.74 -14.08 -3.26
C SER A 114 9.27 -14.13 -3.68
N MET A 115 8.90 -13.53 -4.81
CA MET A 115 7.53 -13.47 -5.32
C MET A 115 6.99 -14.87 -5.68
N ASP A 116 5.97 -15.37 -5.00
CA ASP A 116 5.23 -16.61 -5.33
C ASP A 116 3.81 -16.37 -5.85
N CYS A 117 3.32 -15.15 -5.84
CA CYS A 117 2.07 -14.80 -6.49
C CYS A 117 2.23 -14.70 -8.01
N VAL A 118 1.20 -15.13 -8.75
CA VAL A 118 1.07 -14.87 -10.18
C VAL A 118 0.51 -13.47 -10.36
N ALA A 119 1.33 -12.55 -10.85
CA ALA A 119 0.91 -11.18 -11.15
C ALA A 119 0.04 -11.15 -12.40
N SER A 120 -1.13 -10.49 -12.31
CA SER A 120 -2.06 -10.29 -13.43
C SER A 120 -1.52 -9.41 -14.56
N GLY A 121 -0.52 -8.58 -14.28
CA GLY A 121 0.02 -7.59 -15.22
C GLY A 121 -0.92 -6.42 -15.53
N LYS A 122 -2.07 -6.30 -14.87
CA LYS A 122 -3.01 -5.19 -15.10
C LYS A 122 -2.58 -3.95 -14.30
N PRO A 123 -2.59 -2.75 -14.92
CA PRO A 123 -2.29 -1.54 -14.19
C PRO A 123 -3.51 -1.02 -13.40
N LEU A 124 -3.24 -0.45 -12.23
CA LEU A 124 -4.20 0.29 -11.42
C LEU A 124 -3.49 1.48 -10.76
N PRO A 125 -4.22 2.50 -10.28
CA PRO A 125 -3.63 3.59 -9.53
C PRO A 125 -2.97 3.10 -8.24
N VAL A 126 -1.74 3.55 -7.99
CA VAL A 126 -0.95 3.15 -6.82
C VAL A 126 -0.30 4.37 -6.16
N ILE A 127 -0.42 4.47 -4.84
CA ILE A 127 0.42 5.34 -4.02
C ILE A 127 1.39 4.50 -3.17
N ILE A 128 2.66 4.91 -3.15
CA ILE A 128 3.73 4.30 -2.38
C ILE A 128 4.29 5.35 -1.42
N ILE A 129 4.45 5.04 -0.14
CA ILE A 129 4.98 5.97 0.87
C ILE A 129 6.06 5.25 1.68
N ASN A 130 7.34 5.51 1.39
CA ASN A 130 8.46 4.80 2.01
C ASN A 130 9.53 5.77 2.53
N GLY A 131 10.12 5.44 3.68
CA GLY A 131 11.23 6.15 4.30
C GLY A 131 12.59 5.71 3.76
N THR A 132 13.52 6.64 3.55
CA THR A 132 14.86 6.33 3.00
C THR A 132 15.76 5.56 3.97
N ASP A 133 15.48 5.67 5.26
CA ASP A 133 16.29 5.14 6.36
C ASP A 133 15.57 3.94 7.02
N ASP A 134 14.51 3.44 6.39
CA ASP A 134 13.83 2.21 6.78
C ASP A 134 14.79 1.01 6.63
N GLN A 135 15.19 0.42 7.76
CA GLN A 135 16.04 -0.77 7.82
C GLN A 135 15.23 -2.07 7.96
N THR A 136 13.93 -1.97 8.25
CA THR A 136 13.04 -3.14 8.35
C THR A 136 12.60 -3.56 6.95
N ASN A 137 12.07 -2.62 6.16
CA ASN A 137 11.75 -2.81 4.75
C ASN A 137 12.69 -1.91 3.91
N PRO A 138 13.89 -2.39 3.54
CA PRO A 138 14.95 -1.52 3.03
C PRO A 138 14.53 -0.69 1.83
N TYR A 139 14.68 0.65 1.92
CA TYR A 139 14.34 1.56 0.83
C TYR A 139 15.05 1.20 -0.48
N ASN A 140 16.31 0.79 -0.38
CA ASN A 140 17.17 0.41 -1.51
C ASN A 140 16.97 -1.06 -1.93
N GLY A 141 16.02 -1.76 -1.34
CA GLY A 141 15.81 -3.20 -1.54
C GLY A 141 16.81 -4.02 -0.73
N GLY A 142 16.58 -5.33 -0.71
CA GLY A 142 17.37 -6.26 0.10
C GLY A 142 16.48 -7.11 1.01
N GLU A 143 17.12 -7.81 1.92
CA GLU A 143 16.44 -8.71 2.84
C GLU A 143 15.69 -7.94 3.92
N MET A 144 14.41 -8.27 4.11
CA MET A 144 13.58 -7.70 5.16
C MET A 144 13.74 -8.50 6.45
N PHE A 145 14.05 -7.80 7.54
CA PHE A 145 14.18 -8.39 8.86
C PHE A 145 13.16 -7.80 9.83
N VAL A 146 12.48 -8.67 10.58
CA VAL A 146 11.65 -8.28 11.73
C VAL A 146 12.05 -9.16 12.90
N ASN A 147 12.44 -8.56 14.02
CA ASN A 147 12.90 -9.29 15.22
C ASN A 147 13.95 -10.37 14.90
N ASN A 148 14.99 -10.01 14.14
CA ASN A 148 16.08 -10.89 13.69
C ASN A 148 15.65 -12.09 12.84
N SER A 149 14.41 -12.12 12.34
CA SER A 149 13.93 -13.14 11.41
C SER A 149 13.79 -12.53 10.02
N SER A 150 14.26 -13.26 9.00
CA SER A 150 14.07 -12.88 7.60
C SER A 150 12.62 -13.13 7.16
N PHE A 151 12.08 -12.19 6.39
CA PHE A 151 10.75 -12.30 5.78
C PHE A 151 10.83 -12.30 4.24
N GLY A 152 12.01 -12.56 3.68
CA GLY A 152 12.30 -12.56 2.25
C GLY A 152 12.89 -11.25 1.73
N VAL A 153 13.29 -11.27 0.46
CA VAL A 153 13.95 -10.15 -0.22
C VAL A 153 12.92 -9.29 -0.94
N VAL A 154 13.08 -7.97 -0.83
CA VAL A 154 12.22 -6.98 -1.49
C VAL A 154 13.02 -6.17 -2.52
N LEU A 155 12.32 -5.71 -3.55
CA LEU A 155 12.82 -4.71 -4.48
C LEU A 155 13.08 -3.38 -3.76
N SER A 156 13.84 -2.49 -4.39
CA SER A 156 13.91 -1.10 -3.92
C SER A 156 12.58 -0.39 -4.12
N THR A 157 12.39 0.72 -3.41
CA THR A 157 11.26 1.64 -3.61
C THR A 157 11.20 2.13 -5.04
N GLU A 158 12.35 2.46 -5.62
CA GLU A 158 12.46 2.92 -7.00
C GLU A 158 12.05 1.83 -7.99
N LYS A 159 12.47 0.58 -7.78
CA LYS A 159 12.05 -0.56 -8.60
C LYS A 159 10.57 -0.89 -8.43
N SER A 160 10.03 -0.76 -7.21
CA SER A 160 8.59 -0.95 -6.94
C SER A 160 7.74 0.12 -7.63
N PHE A 161 8.19 1.38 -7.59
CA PHE A 161 7.55 2.49 -8.30
C PHE A 161 7.68 2.33 -9.83
N ALA A 162 8.83 1.88 -10.32
CA ALA A 162 9.06 1.60 -11.74
C ALA A 162 8.18 0.46 -12.25
N TYR A 163 7.95 -0.59 -11.45
CA TYR A 163 7.04 -1.68 -11.80
C TYR A 163 5.63 -1.17 -12.09
N TRP A 164 5.02 -0.43 -11.15
CA TRP A 164 3.65 0.07 -11.31
C TRP A 164 3.52 1.12 -12.43
N SER A 165 4.47 2.04 -12.54
CA SER A 165 4.48 3.04 -13.62
C SER A 165 4.73 2.42 -15.00
N GLY A 166 5.54 1.36 -15.06
CA GLY A 166 5.76 0.54 -16.25
C GLY A 166 4.50 -0.19 -16.71
N LEU A 167 3.77 -0.84 -15.79
CA LEU A 167 2.47 -1.45 -16.10
C LEU A 167 1.46 -0.41 -16.63
N ALA A 168 1.45 0.80 -16.05
CA ALA A 168 0.60 1.89 -16.51
C ALA A 168 1.07 2.52 -17.84
N GLY A 169 2.18 2.05 -18.41
CA GLY A 169 2.70 2.47 -19.70
C GLY A 169 3.28 3.89 -19.70
N TYR A 170 3.78 4.38 -18.56
CA TYR A 170 4.52 5.63 -18.53
C TYR A 170 5.94 5.45 -19.05
N LYS A 171 6.45 6.50 -19.70
CA LYS A 171 7.82 6.64 -20.17
C LYS A 171 8.35 8.00 -19.70
N GLY A 172 9.66 8.12 -19.53
CA GLY A 172 10.28 9.36 -19.05
C GLY A 172 10.22 9.51 -17.53
N SER A 173 10.26 10.76 -17.07
CA SER A 173 10.41 11.08 -15.64
C SER A 173 9.10 11.53 -15.01
N PRO A 174 8.83 11.18 -13.74
CA PRO A 174 7.66 11.65 -13.02
C PRO A 174 7.78 13.14 -12.70
N LYS A 175 6.65 13.80 -12.45
CA LYS A 175 6.66 15.16 -11.90
C LYS A 175 7.13 15.11 -10.44
N LYS A 176 8.24 15.79 -10.14
CA LYS A 176 8.74 15.96 -8.78
C LYS A 176 8.09 17.18 -8.11
N LYS A 177 7.71 17.06 -6.83
CA LYS A 177 7.29 18.18 -5.97
C LYS A 177 7.73 17.93 -4.53
N LEU A 178 8.26 18.95 -3.87
CA LEU A 178 8.49 18.94 -2.42
C LEU A 178 7.19 19.29 -1.69
N LEU A 179 6.80 18.50 -0.70
CA LEU A 179 5.66 18.84 0.17
C LEU A 179 6.10 19.83 1.27
N PRO A 180 5.16 20.60 1.85
CA PRO A 180 5.45 21.42 3.01
C PRO A 180 6.01 20.58 4.16
N ASP A 181 7.09 21.07 4.76
CA ASP A 181 7.67 20.57 6.01
C ASP A 181 6.99 21.31 7.16
N THR A 182 6.07 20.62 7.82
CA THR A 182 5.28 21.15 8.94
C THR A 182 5.80 20.66 10.29
N ASP A 183 6.63 19.61 10.32
CA ASP A 183 7.31 19.11 11.51
C ASP A 183 8.84 19.16 11.36
N LYS A 184 9.40 20.37 11.44
CA LYS A 184 10.85 20.59 11.30
C LYS A 184 11.71 19.87 12.34
N ALA A 185 11.11 19.37 13.43
CA ALA A 185 11.83 18.72 14.51
C ALA A 185 12.21 17.27 14.15
N ASP A 186 11.44 16.60 13.28
CA ASP A 186 11.68 15.22 12.89
C ASP A 186 12.84 15.07 11.89
N LYS A 187 13.32 16.18 11.31
CA LYS A 187 14.39 16.27 10.30
C LYS A 187 14.09 15.45 9.04
N LYS A 188 12.81 15.16 8.78
CA LYS A 188 12.34 14.49 7.58
C LYS A 188 11.89 15.52 6.55
N ARG A 189 11.77 15.09 5.31
CA ARG A 189 11.12 15.87 4.25
C ARG A 189 10.52 14.93 3.22
N ILE A 190 9.38 15.32 2.65
CA ILE A 190 8.68 14.47 1.68
C ILE A 190 8.85 14.99 0.26
N GLU A 191 9.51 14.19 -0.58
CA GLU A 191 9.54 14.38 -2.03
C GLU A 191 8.47 13.51 -2.69
N SER A 192 7.53 14.14 -3.38
CA SER A 192 6.55 13.45 -4.21
C SER A 192 7.03 13.31 -5.65
N TYR A 193 6.80 12.14 -6.23
CA TYR A 193 7.09 11.78 -7.61
C TYR A 193 5.84 11.16 -8.23
N THR A 194 5.21 11.85 -9.18
CA THR A 194 3.92 11.43 -9.74
C THR A 194 3.97 11.27 -11.25
N PHE A 195 3.51 10.11 -11.72
CA PHE A 195 3.06 9.91 -13.09
C PHE A 195 1.54 10.01 -13.16
N SER A 196 1.04 10.94 -13.98
CA SER A 196 -0.39 11.14 -14.19
C SER A 196 -0.64 11.70 -15.59
N SER A 197 -1.47 11.02 -16.38
CA SER A 197 -2.02 11.55 -17.62
C SER A 197 -3.41 10.99 -17.86
N LYS A 198 -4.25 11.72 -18.60
CA LYS A 198 -5.63 11.31 -18.89
C LYS A 198 -5.67 9.89 -19.48
N GLY A 199 -6.58 9.05 -18.97
CA GLY A 199 -6.77 7.67 -19.44
C GLY A 199 -5.69 6.68 -18.99
N LYS A 200 -4.73 7.09 -18.15
CA LYS A 200 -3.75 6.19 -17.53
C LYS A 200 -3.91 6.21 -16.01
N PRO A 201 -3.72 5.07 -15.33
CA PRO A 201 -3.68 5.03 -13.87
C PRO A 201 -2.62 5.99 -13.29
N GLU A 202 -2.94 6.72 -12.22
CA GLU A 202 -1.94 7.55 -11.53
C GLU A 202 -1.02 6.68 -10.68
N VAL A 203 0.30 6.90 -10.76
CA VAL A 203 1.27 6.24 -9.89
C VAL A 203 2.07 7.32 -9.17
N THR A 204 1.99 7.34 -7.84
CA THR A 204 2.64 8.35 -7.00
C THR A 204 3.54 7.69 -5.96
N LEU A 205 4.77 8.18 -5.83
CA LEU A 205 5.69 7.86 -4.74
C LEU A 205 5.86 9.08 -3.84
N LEU A 206 5.67 8.91 -2.54
CA LEU A 206 6.16 9.80 -1.50
C LEU A 206 7.44 9.20 -0.91
N LYS A 207 8.58 9.80 -1.28
CA LYS A 207 9.89 9.50 -0.69
C LYS A 207 10.04 10.36 0.56
N VAL A 208 10.01 9.71 1.73
CA VAL A 208 10.24 10.38 3.01
C VAL A 208 11.74 10.32 3.31
N VAL A 209 12.46 11.38 2.97
CA VAL A 209 13.90 11.48 3.23
C VAL A 209 14.12 11.60 4.74
N GLY A 210 14.97 10.74 5.31
CA GLY A 210 15.15 10.59 6.76
C GLY A 210 14.05 9.77 7.45
N GLY A 211 13.05 9.29 6.69
CA GLY A 211 11.98 8.45 7.21
C GLY A 211 12.47 7.04 7.53
N HIS A 212 11.99 6.47 8.63
CA HIS A 212 12.35 5.13 9.08
C HIS A 212 11.19 4.16 8.78
N HIS A 213 11.10 3.02 9.49
CA HIS A 213 9.92 2.14 9.45
C HIS A 213 8.75 2.73 10.26
N ASP A 214 8.37 3.97 9.93
CA ASP A 214 7.41 4.79 10.66
C ASP A 214 6.59 5.69 9.71
N TYR A 215 5.74 6.55 10.29
CA TYR A 215 5.02 7.57 9.55
C TYR A 215 5.77 8.91 9.60
N PRO A 216 5.75 9.70 8.50
CA PRO A 216 6.20 11.09 8.57
C PRO A 216 5.25 11.92 9.44
N GLY A 217 5.78 12.93 10.15
CA GLY A 217 4.97 13.87 10.92
C GLY A 217 4.23 14.91 10.06
N ASP A 218 4.75 15.18 8.85
CA ASP A 218 4.26 16.25 7.98
C ASP A 218 2.87 16.02 7.38
N ILE A 219 2.41 14.77 7.34
CA ILE A 219 1.12 14.40 6.75
C ILE A 219 0.43 13.32 7.58
N ASP A 220 -0.90 13.37 7.61
CA ASP A 220 -1.68 12.19 7.95
C ASP A 220 -1.68 11.23 6.76
N VAL A 221 -0.91 10.15 6.83
CA VAL A 221 -0.73 9.21 5.72
C VAL A 221 -2.04 8.55 5.26
N PHE A 222 -3.01 8.36 6.15
CA PHE A 222 -4.29 7.71 5.81
C PHE A 222 -5.21 8.68 5.10
N VAL A 223 -5.32 9.91 5.59
CA VAL A 223 -6.07 10.97 4.92
C VAL A 223 -5.44 11.32 3.57
N TYR A 224 -4.10 11.40 3.50
CA TYR A 224 -3.40 11.66 2.25
C TYR A 224 -3.65 10.54 1.21
N THR A 225 -3.61 9.29 1.66
CA THR A 225 -3.92 8.13 0.80
C THR A 225 -5.38 8.17 0.32
N TRP A 226 -6.33 8.57 1.18
CA TRP A 226 -7.71 8.78 0.77
C TRP A 226 -7.84 9.89 -0.30
N GLU A 227 -7.15 11.01 -0.15
CA GLU A 227 -7.15 12.08 -1.16
C GLU A 227 -6.58 11.62 -2.51
N PHE A 228 -5.58 10.73 -2.50
CA PHE A 228 -5.11 10.05 -3.70
C PHE A 228 -6.21 9.16 -4.32
N PHE A 229 -6.87 8.31 -3.52
CA PHE A 229 -7.98 7.47 -4.00
C PHE A 229 -9.11 8.29 -4.60
N LYS A 230 -9.56 9.35 -3.91
CA LYS A 230 -10.60 10.26 -4.39
C LYS A 230 -10.22 10.94 -5.70
N ARG A 231 -8.96 11.38 -5.86
CA ARG A 231 -8.48 11.97 -7.11
C ARG A 231 -8.46 10.94 -8.25
N SER A 232 -8.10 9.69 -7.96
CA SER A 232 -8.05 8.63 -8.98
C SER A 232 -9.42 8.31 -9.60
N LEU A 233 -10.52 8.64 -8.91
CA LEU A 233 -11.88 8.52 -9.46
C LEU A 233 -12.18 9.56 -10.55
N LYS A 234 -11.52 10.73 -10.51
CA LYS A 234 -11.72 11.83 -11.47
C LYS A 234 -10.91 11.68 -12.76
N GLY A 235 -9.91 10.80 -12.76
CA GLY A 235 -8.95 10.63 -13.87
C GLY A 235 -9.38 9.63 -14.95
N LYS A 236 -10.53 8.98 -14.79
CA LYS A 236 -11.16 8.12 -15.80
C LYS A 236 -12.02 8.93 -16.75
#